data_AF-A0AAW6F2E2-F1
#
_entry.id   AF-A0AAW6F2E2-F1
#
_cell.length_a   1.000
_cell.length_b   1.000
_cell.length_c   1.000
_cell.angle_alpha   90.00
_cell.angle_beta   90.00
_cell.angle_gamma   90.00
#
_symmetry.space_group_name_H-M   'P 1'
#
loop_
_entity.id
_entity.type
_entity.pdbx_description
1 polymer ?
#
loop_
_entity_poly.entity_id
_entity_poly.type
_entity_poly.pdbx_seq_one_letter_code
_entity_poly.pdbx_strand_id
1 'polypeptide(L)'
;MGMTEILSALMLFGGIIDNTGKNPTIIAFSEVFEQAFGFSFNGIYDRQSELFKRKPYNLTKTLDALKVVLIKEYKKRQAETLKNKDEKR
;
A
#
# COMPACT_ATOMS: atom_id res chain seq x y z
N MET A 1 5.00 -0.04 -10.88
CA MET A 1 3.73 0.69 -11.15
C MET A 1 2.73 0.60 -10.00
N GLY A 2 2.22 -0.57 -9.60
CA GLY A 2 1.29 -0.66 -8.46
C GLY A 2 1.92 -0.28 -7.11
N MET A 3 3.16 -0.74 -6.86
CA MET A 3 3.90 -0.36 -5.65
C MET A 3 4.17 1.15 -5.56
N THR A 4 4.37 1.82 -6.70
CA THR A 4 4.56 3.27 -6.76
C THR A 4 3.30 4.01 -6.33
N GLU A 5 2.13 3.49 -6.72
CA GLU A 5 0.83 4.02 -6.33
C GLU A 5 0.60 3.89 -4.82
N ILE A 6 0.92 2.71 -4.24
CA ILE A 6 0.82 2.48 -2.80
C ILE A 6 1.76 3.41 -2.03
N LEU A 7 3.04 3.48 -2.42
CA LEU A 7 4.02 4.35 -1.77
C LEU A 7 3.60 5.82 -1.84
N SER A 8 3.17 6.28 -3.02
CA SER A 8 2.73 7.67 -3.20
C SER A 8 1.48 7.98 -2.37
N ALA A 9 0.54 7.05 -2.27
CA ALA A 9 -0.65 7.20 -1.44
C ALA A 9 -0.30 7.31 0.05
N LEU A 10 0.65 6.51 0.54
CA LEU A 10 1.11 6.59 1.93
C LEU A 10 1.80 7.94 2.24
N MET A 11 2.62 8.43 1.31
CA MET A 11 3.22 9.75 1.46
C MET A 11 2.17 10.88 1.49
N LEU A 12 1.17 10.82 0.62
CA LEU A 12 0.09 11.82 0.55
C LEU A 12 -0.87 11.73 1.74
N PHE A 13 -1.10 10.53 2.26
CA PHE A 13 -1.89 10.32 3.46
C PHE A 13 -1.22 10.95 4.70
N GLY A 14 0.12 10.93 4.74
CA GLY A 14 0.90 11.50 5.84
C GLY A 14 0.79 10.68 7.12
N GLY A 15 1.23 11.27 8.24
CA GLY A 15 1.19 10.63 9.56
C GLY A 15 2.32 9.62 9.83
N ILE A 16 3.21 9.41 8.85
CA ILE A 16 4.44 8.63 9.04
C ILE A 16 5.58 9.61 9.28
N ILE A 17 6.16 9.55 10.48
CA ILE A 17 7.31 10.35 10.90
C ILE A 17 8.50 9.43 11.16
N ASP A 18 9.70 9.91 10.88
CA ASP A 18 10.93 9.25 11.27
C ASP A 18 11.19 9.37 12.78
N ASN A 19 12.26 8.74 13.24
CA ASN A 19 12.71 8.80 14.63
C ASN A 19 13.13 10.20 15.11
N THR A 20 13.25 11.17 14.19
CA THR A 20 13.52 12.58 14.50
C THR A 20 12.24 13.43 14.53
N GLY A 21 11.07 12.81 14.27
CA GLY A 21 9.79 13.49 14.20
C GLY A 21 9.54 14.22 12.87
N LYS A 22 10.33 13.95 11.84
CA LYS A 22 10.20 14.58 10.51
C LYS A 22 9.54 13.63 9.52
N ASN A 23 8.90 14.21 8.50
CA ASN A 23 8.37 13.42 7.39
C ASN A 23 9.54 12.82 6.59
N PRO A 24 9.60 11.49 6.42
CA PRO A 24 10.66 10.87 5.64
C PRO A 24 10.60 11.33 4.17
N THR A 25 11.76 11.36 3.53
CA THR A 25 11.84 11.65 2.09
C THR A 25 11.23 10.50 1.29
N ILE A 26 10.80 10.78 0.06
CA ILE A 26 10.34 9.75 -0.87
C ILE A 26 11.41 8.69 -1.15
N ILE A 27 12.68 9.08 -1.15
CA ILE A 27 13.82 8.18 -1.34
C ILE A 27 13.87 7.17 -0.19
N ALA A 28 13.80 7.64 1.06
CA ALA A 28 13.79 6.76 2.23
C ALA A 28 12.60 5.78 2.22
N PHE A 29 11.40 6.26 1.83
CA PHE A 29 10.25 5.36 1.62
C PHE A 29 10.53 4.32 0.54
N SER A 30 11.13 4.74 -0.58
CA SER A 30 11.40 3.84 -1.69
C SER A 30 12.39 2.75 -1.31
N GLU A 31 13.48 3.09 -0.62
CA GLU A 31 14.49 2.12 -0.15
C GLU A 31 13.87 1.09 0.80
N VAL A 32 13.03 1.52 1.73
CA VAL A 32 12.32 0.61 2.64
C VAL A 32 11.39 -0.32 1.88
N PHE A 33 10.67 0.18 0.88
CA PHE A 33 9.78 -0.64 0.04
C PHE A 33 10.57 -1.65 -0.80
N GLU A 34 11.66 -1.21 -1.42
CA GLU A 34 12.54 -2.07 -2.22
C GLU A 34 13.09 -3.21 -1.37
N GLN A 35 13.56 -2.91 -0.15
CA GLN A 35 14.07 -3.91 0.79
C GLN A 35 12.96 -4.85 1.30
N ALA A 36 11.81 -4.30 1.71
CA ALA A 36 10.74 -5.08 2.33
C ALA A 36 10.08 -6.06 1.34
N PHE A 37 10.01 -5.68 0.06
CA PHE A 37 9.30 -6.46 -0.97
C PHE A 37 10.22 -7.06 -2.04
N GLY A 38 11.54 -6.86 -1.96
CA GLY A 38 12.52 -7.49 -2.84
C GLY A 38 12.43 -7.05 -4.30
N PHE A 39 12.23 -5.76 -4.57
CA PHE A 39 12.19 -5.20 -5.93
C PHE A 39 12.94 -3.86 -6.00
N SER A 40 13.13 -3.31 -7.21
CA SER A 40 13.57 -1.92 -7.38
C SER A 40 12.59 -1.11 -8.22
N PHE A 41 12.38 0.14 -7.84
CA PHE A 41 11.66 1.14 -8.62
C PHE A 41 12.43 1.58 -9.87
N ASN A 42 13.77 1.46 -9.86
CA ASN A 42 14.67 2.00 -10.90
C ASN A 42 14.38 3.48 -11.17
N GLY A 43 14.39 4.30 -10.11
CA GLY A 43 14.08 5.74 -10.16
C GLY A 43 12.65 6.06 -9.68
N ILE A 44 12.48 6.29 -8.37
CA ILE A 44 11.16 6.52 -7.79
C ILE A 44 10.44 7.76 -8.36
N TYR A 45 11.18 8.83 -8.66
CA TYR A 45 10.60 10.05 -9.25
C TYR A 45 10.06 9.83 -10.67
N ASP A 46 10.77 9.06 -11.50
CA ASP A 46 10.31 8.71 -12.84
C ASP A 46 9.03 7.89 -12.76
N ARG A 47 8.99 6.92 -11.85
CA ARG A 47 7.78 6.12 -11.60
C ARG A 47 6.61 6.95 -11.10
N GLN A 48 6.85 7.94 -10.24
CA GLN A 48 5.81 8.87 -9.81
C GLN A 48 5.32 9.73 -10.99
N SER A 49 6.21 10.24 -11.83
CA SER A 49 5.84 10.99 -13.02
C SER A 49 4.96 10.16 -13.96
N GLU A 50 5.34 8.91 -14.23
CA GLU A 50 4.56 7.96 -15.01
C GLU A 50 3.19 7.67 -14.39
N LEU A 51 3.11 7.58 -13.05
CA LEU A 51 1.86 7.37 -12.32
C LEU A 51 0.89 8.54 -12.53
N PHE A 52 1.35 9.78 -12.33
CA PHE A 52 0.51 10.97 -12.43
C PHE A 52 0.10 11.32 -13.87
N LYS A 53 0.79 10.77 -14.88
CA LYS A 53 0.41 10.88 -16.29
C LYS A 53 -0.72 9.93 -16.70
N ARG A 54 -1.12 8.97 -15.84
CA ARG A 54 -2.22 8.04 -16.16
C ARG A 54 -3.55 8.78 -16.27
N LYS A 55 -4.48 8.19 -17.00
CA LYS A 55 -5.88 8.62 -17.00
C LYS A 55 -6.43 8.58 -15.57
N PRO A 56 -7.30 9.53 -15.16
CA PRO A 56 -7.77 9.65 -13.77
C PRO A 56 -8.31 8.35 -13.17
N TYR A 57 -9.09 7.58 -13.94
CA TYR A 57 -9.66 6.30 -13.50
C TYR A 57 -8.64 5.16 -13.31
N ASN A 58 -7.41 5.34 -13.78
CA ASN A 58 -6.30 4.39 -13.60
C ASN A 58 -5.32 4.85 -12.51
N LEU A 59 -5.53 6.01 -11.90
CA LEU A 59 -4.63 6.58 -10.91
C LEU A 59 -4.67 5.79 -9.59
N THR A 60 -5.85 5.31 -9.20
CA THR A 60 -6.10 4.58 -7.93
C THR A 60 -6.40 3.10 -8.12
N LYS A 61 -6.12 2.55 -9.32
CA LYS A 61 -6.54 1.19 -9.69
C LYS A 61 -5.96 0.11 -8.77
N THR A 62 -4.74 0.30 -8.28
CA THR A 62 -4.09 -0.62 -7.35
C THR A 62 -4.69 -0.48 -5.95
N LEU A 63 -4.97 0.74 -5.50
CA LEU A 63 -5.64 1.00 -4.21
C LEU A 63 -7.04 0.40 -4.17
N ASP A 64 -7.80 0.51 -5.27
CA ASP A 64 -9.13 -0.07 -5.40
C ASP A 64 -9.08 -1.60 -5.32
N ALA A 65 -8.13 -2.22 -6.02
CA ALA A 65 -7.90 -3.66 -5.92
C ALA A 65 -7.49 -4.09 -4.49
N LEU A 66 -6.60 -3.33 -3.85
CA LEU A 66 -6.14 -3.60 -2.48
C LEU A 66 -7.31 -3.54 -1.49
N LYS A 67 -8.18 -2.53 -1.60
CA LYS A 67 -9.40 -2.39 -0.78
C LYS A 67 -10.28 -3.64 -0.89
N VAL A 68 -10.52 -4.13 -2.11
CA VAL A 68 -11.35 -5.32 -2.34
C VAL A 68 -10.74 -6.56 -1.67
N VAL A 69 -9.44 -6.76 -1.82
CA VAL A 69 -8.73 -7.90 -1.21
C VAL A 69 -8.78 -7.84 0.32
N LEU A 70 -8.52 -6.66 0.90
CA LEU A 70 -8.57 -6.47 2.36
C LEU A 70 -9.97 -6.76 2.93
N ILE A 71 -11.02 -6.27 2.28
CA ILE A 71 -12.41 -6.55 2.71
C ILE A 71 -12.73 -8.04 2.62
N LYS A 72 -12.27 -8.72 1.55
CA LYS A 72 -12.48 -10.16 1.38
C LYS A 72 -11.80 -10.96 2.48
N GLU A 73 -10.54 -10.65 2.77
CA GLU A 73 -9.77 -11.31 3.83
C GLU A 73 -10.37 -11.05 5.21
N TYR A 74 -10.79 -9.81 5.49
CA TYR A 74 -11.48 -9.47 6.73
C TYR A 74 -12.75 -10.31 6.92
N LYS A 75 -13.60 -10.40 5.90
CA LYS A 75 -14.83 -11.21 5.95
C LYS A 75 -14.53 -12.70 6.16
N LYS A 76 -13.48 -13.22 5.52
CA LYS A 76 -13.03 -14.61 5.68
C LYS A 76 -12.67 -14.91 7.14
N ARG A 77 -11.84 -14.07 7.77
CA ARG A 77 -11.43 -14.23 9.18
C ARG A 77 -12.61 -14.14 10.15
N GLN A 78 -13.57 -13.26 9.89
CA GLN A 78 -14.80 -13.17 10.68
C GLN A 78 -15.61 -14.48 10.61
N ALA A 79 -15.75 -15.07 9.42
CA ALA A 79 -16.44 -16.34 9.24
C ALA A 79 -15.73 -17.52 9.92
N GLU A 80 -14.40 -17.59 9.85
CA GLU A 80 -13.59 -18.60 10.56
C GLU A 80 -13.75 -18.49 12.08
N THR A 81 -13.76 -17.27 12.60
CA THR A 81 -13.94 -17.02 14.04
C THR A 81 -15.32 -17.45 14.53
N LEU A 82 -16.37 -17.27 13.71
CA LEU A 82 -17.73 -17.72 14.04
C LEU A 82 -17.81 -19.26 14.06
N LYS A 83 -17.29 -19.94 13.04
CA LYS A 83 -17.24 -21.41 12.99
C LYS A 83 -16.54 -22.03 14.20
N ASN A 84 -15.40 -21.46 14.60
CA ASN A 84 -14.63 -21.95 15.75
C ASN A 84 -15.34 -21.76 17.09
N LYS A 85 -16.35 -20.88 17.18
CA LYS A 85 -17.18 -20.70 18.39
C LYS A 85 -18.33 -21.70 18.41
N ASP A 86 -18.91 -22.02 17.26
CA ASP A 86 -20.00 -22.98 17.14
C ASP A 86 -19.51 -24.43 17.35
N GLU A 87 -18.27 -24.76 16.94
CA GLU A 87 -17.66 -26.08 17.18
C GLU A 87 -17.25 -26.34 18.65
N LYS A 88 -17.13 -25.28 19.46
CA LYS A 88 -16.77 -25.39 20.89
C LYS A 88 -18.00 -25.45 21.81
N ARG A 89 -19.20 -25.50 21.24
CA ARG A 89 -20.48 -25.44 21.96
C ARG A 89 -21.22 -26.76 21.85
#